data_AF-A0A8H6YEG7-F1
#
_entry.id   AF-A0A8H6YEG7-F1
#
_cell.length_a   1.000
_cell.length_b   1.000
_cell.length_c   1.000
_cell.angle_alpha   90.00
_cell.angle_beta   90.00
_cell.angle_gamma   90.00
#
_symmetry.space_group_name_H-M   'P 1'
#
loop_
_entity.id
_entity.type
_entity.pdbx_description
1 polymer ?
#
loop_
_entity_poly.entity_id
_entity_poly.type
_entity_poly.pdbx_seq_one_letter_code
_entity_poly.pdbx_strand_id
1 'polypeptide(L)'
;MLISFSFLTVSSVLLGGAAATFIHPNANSAKCLTAASNADGAAVEIEDCVSGGTTAQSWTISGSTFANLRHQKWTVSGSTIQWSGQSSCLDLTDGSVANGNLVQIWTCTGGPNQQWSQTTSTSIPPTGLHQNLTANGITAFFPRRLRLLFCRPSLQQKAVLAGTAQNMQVVARSGGHSYIANGLGGNNGALVIDLSKMKAITVRSSNNTALIETGNRLGDVALALNAAGRAIPHGTCSYVGIGGHSGYGGFGFTSRAWGLTLDVIKSATVVLANGTIVTASSTANTDLFWAIRGASPSFGIVTSIEVQTFPAPASAIVFQYSWDSMDITTASNAIASFQTFAASNIPPEFGAELVFSAGPSKSHVTVGWTGAWYGDAQLLNSTLAPYLKTLPAPSRSTISPGNYINSVSVLAGQPLNTSTAAENPDTFYTKSIMTPSGSPMSTAAITAFVTYMANQGFSSDTAWFVEVELYGGSNSAINAVPLDSTAFAKRDTLFTIQLYASSSNSAPPYPADGFTFMDGMAASIVSNSPANWAYGAYLNYADDRLTNASALYYGSHLARLQSIEAKVDPLDTFRIPIGV
;
A
#
# COMPACT_ATOMS: atom_id res chain seq x y z
N MET A 1 29.03 -48.37 37.75
CA MET A 1 28.01 -47.52 37.12
C MET A 1 28.77 -46.55 36.20
N LEU A 2 29.45 -47.06 35.16
CA LEU A 2 28.97 -47.39 33.79
C LEU A 2 28.31 -46.20 33.07
N ILE A 3 28.66 -45.77 31.85
CA ILE A 3 29.72 -46.07 30.87
C ILE A 3 29.72 -44.88 29.86
N SER A 4 30.88 -44.55 29.29
CA SER A 4 31.12 -43.67 28.13
C SER A 4 30.72 -44.34 26.80
N PHE A 5 30.20 -43.64 25.78
CA PHE A 5 30.42 -43.88 24.33
C PHE A 5 29.89 -42.65 23.55
N SER A 6 30.73 -41.89 22.85
CA SER A 6 31.21 -42.07 21.46
C SER A 6 30.14 -41.95 20.38
N PHE A 7 30.39 -41.00 19.47
CA PHE A 7 29.70 -40.76 18.21
C PHE A 7 29.49 -42.05 17.41
N LEU A 8 28.25 -42.28 16.96
CA LEU A 8 27.92 -43.16 15.85
C LEU A 8 26.91 -42.45 14.96
N THR A 9 27.43 -42.14 13.77
CA THR A 9 26.74 -41.82 12.52
C THR A 9 25.42 -42.56 12.37
N VAL A 10 24.31 -41.82 12.28
CA VAL A 10 23.19 -42.28 11.47
C VAL A 10 23.59 -41.92 10.04
N SER A 11 24.12 -42.92 9.34
CA SER A 11 24.16 -42.92 7.87
C SER A 11 22.78 -42.50 7.38
N SER A 12 22.72 -41.36 6.69
CA SER A 12 21.65 -41.12 5.74
C SER A 12 21.62 -42.35 4.84
N VAL A 13 20.56 -43.13 4.95
CA VAL A 13 20.18 -44.06 3.90
C VAL A 13 20.19 -43.22 2.63
N LEU A 14 21.13 -43.51 1.73
CA LEU A 14 21.06 -43.13 0.33
C LEU A 14 19.79 -43.81 -0.21
N LEU A 15 18.63 -43.19 0.03
CA LEU A 15 17.56 -43.24 -0.93
C LEU A 15 18.19 -42.59 -2.16
N GLY A 16 18.62 -43.41 -3.11
CA GLY A 16 19.13 -42.93 -4.39
C GLY A 16 18.12 -41.92 -4.92
N GLY A 17 18.48 -40.64 -4.92
CA GLY A 17 17.65 -39.61 -5.49
C GLY A 17 17.35 -40.02 -6.93
N ALA A 18 16.07 -40.08 -7.29
CA ALA A 18 15.71 -40.32 -8.68
C ALA A 18 16.45 -39.29 -9.54
N ALA A 19 17.22 -39.75 -10.53
CA ALA A 19 17.91 -38.85 -11.45
C ALA A 19 16.88 -37.92 -12.10
N ALA A 20 17.12 -36.61 -12.03
CA ALA A 20 16.25 -35.62 -12.66
C ALA A 20 16.60 -35.52 -14.14
N THR A 21 15.59 -35.59 -15.02
CA THR A 21 15.76 -35.40 -16.46
C THR A 21 15.34 -33.98 -16.86
N PHE A 22 16.24 -33.25 -17.51
CA PHE A 22 15.94 -31.95 -18.14
C PHE A 22 15.63 -32.16 -19.62
N ILE A 23 14.70 -31.37 -20.14
CA ILE A 23 14.24 -31.44 -21.54
C ILE A 23 14.58 -30.12 -22.22
N HIS A 24 15.28 -30.18 -23.33
CA HIS A 24 15.78 -29.02 -24.05
C HIS A 24 15.14 -28.90 -25.45
N PRO A 25 14.59 -27.73 -25.81
CA PRO A 25 14.06 -27.50 -27.15
C PRO A 25 15.17 -27.41 -28.19
N ASN A 26 14.96 -28.00 -29.37
CA ASN A 26 15.82 -27.87 -30.56
C ASN A 26 17.32 -28.15 -30.29
N ALA A 27 17.62 -29.08 -29.38
CA ALA A 27 18.99 -29.37 -28.90
C ALA A 27 19.73 -28.17 -28.26
N ASN A 28 19.02 -27.14 -27.83
CA ASN A 28 19.59 -25.99 -27.14
C ASN A 28 19.73 -26.26 -25.64
N SER A 29 20.93 -26.69 -25.21
CA SER A 29 21.22 -27.01 -23.80
C SER A 29 21.14 -25.82 -22.83
N ALA A 30 21.04 -24.58 -23.33
CA ALA A 30 20.84 -23.40 -22.49
C ALA A 30 19.37 -23.18 -22.14
N LYS A 31 18.42 -23.90 -22.79
CA LYS A 31 16.98 -23.73 -22.60
C LYS A 31 16.34 -25.01 -22.07
N CYS A 32 15.39 -24.86 -21.16
CA CYS A 32 14.75 -25.97 -20.46
C CYS A 32 13.22 -25.83 -20.54
N LEU A 33 12.55 -26.95 -20.84
CA LEU A 33 11.12 -27.10 -20.66
C LEU A 33 10.82 -26.98 -19.17
N THR A 34 10.01 -25.99 -18.82
CA THR A 34 9.77 -25.57 -17.44
C THR A 34 8.29 -25.55 -17.16
N ALA A 35 7.86 -26.20 -16.09
CA ALA A 35 6.51 -26.00 -15.57
C ALA A 35 6.48 -24.66 -14.83
N ALA A 36 5.68 -23.70 -15.28
CA ALA A 36 5.56 -22.39 -14.64
C ALA A 36 5.14 -22.49 -13.15
N SER A 37 4.51 -23.60 -12.76
CA SER A 37 4.37 -24.04 -11.37
C SER A 37 4.05 -25.54 -11.27
N ASN A 38 4.10 -26.11 -10.06
CA ASN A 38 3.69 -27.50 -9.79
C ASN A 38 2.16 -27.65 -9.58
N ALA A 39 1.34 -26.64 -9.90
CA ALA A 39 -0.12 -26.70 -9.80
C ALA A 39 -0.73 -27.44 -11.00
N ASP A 40 -1.84 -28.16 -10.81
CA ASP A 40 -2.55 -28.79 -11.92
C ASP A 40 -3.05 -27.74 -12.93
N GLY A 41 -2.87 -28.01 -14.23
CA GLY A 41 -3.17 -27.06 -15.31
C GLY A 41 -2.19 -25.90 -15.48
N ALA A 42 -1.05 -25.88 -14.78
CA ALA A 42 0.00 -24.89 -15.00
C ALA A 42 0.55 -24.95 -16.43
N ALA A 43 0.86 -23.77 -16.99
CA ALA A 43 1.49 -23.67 -18.30
C ALA A 43 2.89 -24.33 -18.26
N VAL A 44 3.23 -25.01 -19.34
CA VAL A 44 4.58 -25.48 -19.61
C VAL A 44 5.18 -24.54 -20.64
N GLU A 45 6.37 -24.03 -20.36
CA GLU A 45 7.01 -22.99 -21.15
C GLU A 45 8.51 -23.24 -21.28
N ILE A 46 9.18 -22.42 -22.09
CA ILE A 46 10.63 -22.44 -22.24
C ILE A 46 11.25 -21.37 -21.35
N GLU A 47 12.30 -21.74 -20.62
CA GLU A 47 13.11 -20.83 -19.81
C GLU A 47 14.60 -21.15 -19.94
N ASP A 48 15.46 -20.25 -19.48
CA ASP A 48 16.89 -20.54 -19.34
C ASP A 48 17.13 -21.67 -18.34
N CYS A 49 17.94 -22.65 -18.72
CA CYS A 49 18.35 -23.71 -17.81
C CYS A 49 19.17 -23.14 -16.66
N VAL A 50 18.79 -23.47 -15.44
CA VAL A 50 19.57 -23.12 -14.25
C VAL A 50 20.65 -24.18 -14.05
N SER A 51 21.88 -23.77 -13.70
CA SER A 51 22.96 -24.70 -13.38
C SER A 51 22.56 -25.62 -12.21
N GLY A 52 22.58 -26.93 -12.42
CA GLY A 52 22.07 -27.94 -11.48
C GLY A 52 20.55 -28.15 -11.50
N GLY A 53 19.81 -27.33 -12.24
CA GLY A 53 18.38 -27.42 -12.47
C GLY A 53 17.50 -27.00 -11.30
N THR A 54 16.21 -26.77 -11.59
CA THR A 54 15.17 -26.55 -10.58
C THR A 54 14.15 -27.69 -10.62
N THR A 55 13.31 -27.81 -9.58
CA THR A 55 12.18 -28.77 -9.60
C THR A 55 11.18 -28.48 -10.71
N ALA A 56 11.07 -27.22 -11.17
CA ALA A 56 10.21 -26.82 -12.28
C ALA A 56 10.78 -27.23 -13.65
N GLN A 57 12.10 -27.40 -13.75
CA GLN A 57 12.81 -27.84 -14.96
C GLN A 57 13.04 -29.36 -14.99
N SER A 58 12.73 -30.05 -13.89
CA SER A 58 13.02 -31.46 -13.68
C SER A 58 11.80 -32.33 -13.96
N TRP A 59 11.95 -33.25 -14.91
CA TRP A 59 10.90 -34.18 -15.32
C TRP A 59 11.26 -35.60 -14.94
N THR A 60 10.28 -36.37 -14.47
CA THR A 60 10.46 -37.80 -14.17
C THR A 60 10.01 -38.63 -15.37
N ILE A 61 10.97 -39.26 -16.04
CA ILE A 61 10.72 -40.14 -17.20
C ILE A 61 11.09 -41.56 -16.80
N SER A 62 10.13 -42.48 -16.91
CA SER A 62 10.32 -43.91 -16.66
C SER A 62 10.19 -44.66 -17.98
N GLY A 63 11.29 -45.22 -18.49
CA GLY A 63 11.34 -45.76 -19.84
C GLY A 63 11.15 -44.66 -20.89
N SER A 64 10.12 -44.78 -21.73
CA SER A 64 9.73 -43.72 -22.68
C SER A 64 8.56 -42.86 -22.18
N THR A 65 8.07 -43.05 -20.95
CA THR A 65 6.85 -42.38 -20.45
C THR A 65 7.11 -41.37 -19.34
N PHE A 66 6.39 -40.25 -19.36
CA PHE A 66 6.37 -39.28 -18.25
C PHE A 66 5.55 -39.84 -17.08
N ALA A 67 6.17 -39.99 -15.91
CA ALA A 67 5.53 -40.57 -14.73
C ALA A 67 4.61 -39.55 -14.01
N ASN A 68 3.58 -40.03 -13.31
CA ASN A 68 2.66 -39.27 -12.43
C ASN A 68 1.65 -38.30 -13.08
N LEU A 69 1.52 -38.26 -14.40
CA LEU A 69 0.47 -37.46 -15.06
C LEU A 69 -0.83 -38.28 -15.21
N ARG A 70 -1.84 -38.01 -14.37
CA ARG A 70 -3.10 -38.78 -14.37
C ARG A 70 -4.03 -38.45 -15.54
N HIS A 71 -3.88 -37.28 -16.17
CA HIS A 71 -4.80 -36.77 -17.21
C HIS A 71 -4.17 -36.58 -18.60
N GLN A 72 -2.84 -36.66 -18.75
CA GLN A 72 -2.15 -36.54 -20.04
C GLN A 72 -0.95 -37.49 -20.08
N LYS A 73 -1.02 -38.54 -20.91
CA LYS A 73 0.06 -39.53 -21.04
C LYS A 73 0.98 -39.13 -22.18
N TRP A 74 2.21 -38.73 -21.86
CA TRP A 74 3.21 -38.36 -22.86
C TRP A 74 4.27 -39.47 -23.02
N THR A 75 4.69 -39.72 -24.25
CA THR A 75 5.72 -40.70 -24.62
C THR A 75 6.82 -40.06 -25.45
N VAL A 76 8.07 -40.33 -25.12
CA VAL A 76 9.26 -39.91 -25.87
C VAL A 76 9.53 -40.94 -26.97
N SER A 77 9.58 -40.49 -28.23
CA SER A 77 9.89 -41.31 -29.40
C SER A 77 10.96 -40.60 -30.24
N GLY A 78 12.20 -41.13 -30.17
CA GLY A 78 13.37 -40.43 -30.71
C GLY A 78 13.53 -39.06 -30.06
N SER A 79 13.57 -38.01 -30.88
CA SER A 79 13.64 -36.61 -30.47
C SER A 79 12.26 -35.94 -30.35
N THR A 80 11.15 -36.67 -30.48
CA THR A 80 9.80 -36.10 -30.35
C THR A 80 9.13 -36.52 -29.04
N ILE A 81 8.30 -35.64 -28.48
CA ILE A 81 7.45 -35.94 -27.32
C ILE A 81 6.01 -36.01 -27.81
N GLN A 82 5.41 -37.19 -27.76
CA GLN A 82 4.13 -37.51 -28.37
C GLN A 82 3.05 -37.74 -27.32
N TRP A 83 1.83 -37.32 -27.58
CA TRP A 83 0.69 -37.68 -26.75
C TRP A 83 0.34 -39.14 -27.02
N SER A 84 0.51 -40.00 -26.01
CA SER A 84 0.27 -41.44 -26.09
C SER A 84 -1.16 -41.75 -26.55
N GLY A 85 -1.28 -42.43 -27.69
CA GLY A 85 -2.55 -42.81 -28.30
C GLY A 85 -3.14 -41.78 -29.28
N GLN A 86 -2.43 -40.68 -29.58
CA GLN A 86 -2.84 -39.67 -30.57
C GLN A 86 -1.70 -39.30 -31.54
N SER A 87 -2.04 -38.65 -32.66
CA SER A 87 -1.07 -38.17 -33.67
C SER A 87 -0.56 -36.75 -33.39
N SER A 88 -0.43 -36.38 -32.11
CA SER A 88 -0.06 -35.03 -31.67
C SER A 88 1.25 -35.03 -30.88
N CYS A 89 2.05 -34.01 -31.09
CA CYS A 89 3.37 -33.79 -30.53
C CYS A 89 3.38 -32.51 -29.68
N LEU A 90 4.27 -32.49 -28.70
CA LEU A 90 4.67 -31.27 -28.01
C LEU A 90 5.46 -30.39 -28.99
N ASP A 91 4.98 -29.19 -29.20
CA ASP A 91 5.42 -28.28 -30.25
C ASP A 91 5.71 -26.91 -29.67
N LEU A 92 6.82 -26.30 -30.06
CA LEU A 92 7.14 -24.92 -29.71
C LEU A 92 6.32 -23.98 -30.58
N THR A 93 5.48 -23.16 -29.94
CA THR A 93 4.72 -22.12 -30.64
C THR A 93 5.68 -21.25 -31.45
N ASP A 94 5.44 -21.17 -32.76
CA ASP A 94 6.26 -20.47 -33.76
C ASP A 94 7.75 -20.87 -33.80
N GLY A 95 8.12 -22.00 -33.19
CA GLY A 95 9.51 -22.45 -33.06
C GLY A 95 10.40 -21.61 -32.14
N SER A 96 9.81 -20.68 -31.37
CA SER A 96 10.55 -19.76 -30.51
C SER A 96 11.11 -20.47 -29.26
N VAL A 97 12.36 -20.17 -28.93
CA VAL A 97 13.05 -20.64 -27.70
C VAL A 97 13.26 -19.52 -26.68
N ALA A 98 12.56 -18.40 -26.85
CA ALA A 98 12.60 -17.28 -25.91
C ALA A 98 11.93 -17.66 -24.58
N ASN A 99 12.36 -17.02 -23.49
CA ASN A 99 11.77 -17.26 -22.17
C ASN A 99 10.29 -16.85 -22.16
N GLY A 100 9.47 -17.64 -21.47
CA GLY A 100 8.01 -17.51 -21.46
C GLY A 100 7.31 -17.98 -22.74
N ASN A 101 8.01 -18.58 -23.71
CA ASN A 101 7.31 -19.15 -24.87
C ASN A 101 6.54 -20.40 -24.45
N LEU A 102 5.23 -20.43 -24.75
CA LEU A 102 4.36 -21.55 -24.42
C LEU A 102 4.56 -22.72 -25.39
N VAL A 103 4.49 -23.93 -24.87
CA VAL A 103 4.38 -25.14 -25.70
C VAL A 103 2.91 -25.42 -26.02
N GLN A 104 2.67 -25.91 -27.22
CA GLN A 104 1.35 -26.28 -27.70
C GLN A 104 1.29 -27.77 -28.05
N ILE A 105 0.07 -28.30 -28.12
CA ILE A 105 -0.20 -29.63 -28.66
C ILE A 105 -0.54 -29.44 -30.13
N TRP A 106 0.30 -29.98 -31.02
CA TRP A 106 0.13 -29.83 -32.46
C TRP A 106 0.28 -31.16 -33.19
N THR A 107 -0.13 -31.23 -34.46
CA THR A 107 0.07 -32.43 -35.29
C THR A 107 1.57 -32.75 -35.38
N CYS A 108 1.95 -34.02 -35.19
CA CYS A 108 3.33 -34.45 -35.35
C CYS A 108 3.80 -34.29 -36.81
N THR A 109 4.70 -33.33 -37.06
CA THR A 109 5.31 -33.06 -38.37
C THR A 109 6.77 -33.52 -38.43
N GLY A 110 7.40 -33.71 -37.27
CA GLY A 110 8.85 -33.99 -37.19
C GLY A 110 9.72 -32.77 -37.50
N GLY A 111 9.12 -31.58 -37.60
CA GLY A 111 9.85 -30.32 -37.83
C GLY A 111 10.77 -29.94 -36.66
N PRO A 112 11.68 -28.96 -36.86
CA PRO A 112 12.63 -28.53 -35.85
C PRO A 112 11.97 -28.13 -34.53
N ASN A 113 10.83 -27.45 -34.57
CA ASN A 113 10.06 -26.98 -33.42
C ASN A 113 9.38 -28.10 -32.60
N GLN A 114 9.53 -29.38 -32.99
CA GLN A 114 9.07 -30.56 -32.27
C GLN A 114 10.23 -31.45 -31.80
N GLN A 115 11.47 -30.97 -31.93
CA GLN A 115 12.67 -31.70 -31.54
C GLN A 115 13.07 -31.35 -30.11
N TRP A 116 13.25 -32.37 -29.28
CA TRP A 116 13.56 -32.27 -27.86
C TRP A 116 14.72 -33.21 -27.52
N SER A 117 15.66 -32.72 -26.74
CA SER A 117 16.80 -33.52 -26.23
C SER A 117 16.77 -33.61 -24.72
N GLN A 118 17.41 -34.63 -24.14
CA GLN A 118 17.34 -34.91 -22.71
C GLN A 118 18.72 -34.97 -22.08
N THR A 119 18.85 -34.42 -20.87
CA THR A 119 20.05 -34.57 -20.03
C THR A 119 19.64 -35.03 -18.64
N THR A 120 20.48 -35.83 -17.96
CA THR A 120 20.19 -36.36 -16.61
C THR A 120 21.24 -35.88 -15.62
N SER A 121 20.80 -35.46 -14.42
CA SER A 121 21.68 -35.06 -13.31
C SER A 121 21.37 -35.87 -12.05
N THR A 122 22.42 -36.26 -11.32
CA THR A 122 22.36 -37.02 -10.06
C THR A 122 22.41 -36.15 -8.80
N SER A 123 22.42 -34.82 -8.94
CA SER A 123 22.42 -33.89 -7.81
C SER A 123 21.25 -32.91 -7.89
N ILE A 124 20.34 -32.97 -6.91
CA ILE A 124 19.24 -32.03 -6.70
C ILE A 124 19.54 -31.26 -5.40
N PRO A 125 19.68 -29.92 -5.40
CA PRO A 125 19.70 -29.14 -4.17
C PRO A 125 18.27 -28.84 -3.67
N PRO A 126 18.05 -28.67 -2.35
CA PRO A 126 16.73 -28.35 -1.80
C PRO A 126 16.30 -26.94 -2.20
N THR A 127 15.03 -26.85 -2.66
CA THR A 127 14.17 -25.67 -2.79
C THR A 127 14.86 -24.31 -2.79
N GLY A 128 15.08 -23.76 -3.97
CA GLY A 128 15.34 -22.34 -4.18
C GLY A 128 14.67 -21.87 -5.46
N LEU A 129 13.76 -20.90 -5.32
CA LEU A 129 13.67 -19.66 -6.12
C LEU A 129 12.25 -19.08 -6.03
N HIS A 130 12.14 -17.83 -5.57
CA HIS A 130 11.92 -16.69 -6.46
C HIS A 130 12.46 -15.42 -5.76
N GLN A 131 13.49 -14.83 -6.34
CA GLN A 131 13.87 -13.44 -6.12
C GLN A 131 13.28 -12.59 -7.26
N ASN A 132 13.01 -11.33 -6.92
CA ASN A 132 12.54 -10.20 -7.75
C ASN A 132 11.03 -10.06 -7.97
N LEU A 133 10.35 -9.62 -6.91
CA LEU A 133 9.29 -8.61 -6.99
C LEU A 133 9.50 -7.54 -5.90
N THR A 134 10.59 -6.76 -6.02
CA THR A 134 10.66 -5.44 -5.40
C THR A 134 10.03 -4.43 -6.35
N ALA A 135 8.70 -4.32 -6.32
CA ALA A 135 7.97 -3.29 -7.05
C ALA A 135 6.76 -2.84 -6.23
N ASN A 136 7.05 -2.06 -5.19
CA ASN A 136 6.36 -0.88 -4.64
C ASN A 136 6.88 -0.72 -3.20
N GLY A 137 7.14 0.52 -2.81
CA GLY A 137 8.20 0.87 -1.89
C GLY A 137 8.12 0.52 -0.41
N ILE A 138 7.77 -0.72 -0.04
CA ILE A 138 7.71 -1.18 1.35
C ILE A 138 8.21 -2.62 1.43
N THR A 139 9.34 -2.88 2.08
CA THR A 139 9.93 -4.25 2.11
C THR A 139 9.83 -5.00 3.44
N ALA A 140 9.23 -4.41 4.49
CA ALA A 140 9.15 -5.05 5.81
C ALA A 140 8.24 -6.30 5.84
N PHE A 141 7.21 -6.35 4.98
CA PHE A 141 6.26 -7.47 4.92
C PHE A 141 6.07 -7.94 3.47
N PHE A 142 6.73 -9.05 3.11
CA PHE A 142 6.46 -9.76 1.86
C PHE A 142 5.79 -11.10 2.11
N PRO A 143 4.54 -11.26 1.65
CA PRO A 143 3.98 -12.58 1.58
C PRO A 143 4.60 -13.40 0.43
N ARG A 144 5.19 -14.56 0.77
CA ARG A 144 5.86 -15.55 -0.10
C ARG A 144 4.95 -16.29 -1.11
N ARG A 145 3.64 -15.99 -1.16
CA ARG A 145 2.69 -16.58 -2.12
C ARG A 145 1.66 -15.54 -2.54
N LEU A 146 1.86 -14.95 -3.72
CA LEU A 146 1.03 -13.90 -4.30
C LEU A 146 0.52 -14.37 -5.68
N ARG A 147 -0.79 -14.24 -5.95
CA ARG A 147 -1.35 -14.42 -7.30
C ARG A 147 -1.90 -13.08 -7.78
N LEU A 148 -1.22 -12.45 -8.74
CA LEU A 148 -1.62 -11.17 -9.33
C LEU A 148 -2.46 -11.39 -10.59
N LEU A 149 -3.64 -10.76 -10.64
CA LEU A 149 -4.49 -10.74 -11.83
C LEU A 149 -4.73 -9.29 -12.26
N PHE A 150 -4.36 -8.96 -13.50
CA PHE A 150 -4.75 -7.70 -14.15
C PHE A 150 -6.09 -7.91 -14.84
N CYS A 151 -7.13 -7.18 -14.43
CA CYS A 151 -8.49 -7.50 -14.86
C CYS A 151 -9.31 -6.26 -15.24
N ARG A 152 -10.01 -6.35 -16.39
CA ARG A 152 -11.19 -5.54 -16.71
C ARG A 152 -12.35 -5.95 -15.77
N PRO A 153 -13.41 -5.12 -15.59
CA PRO A 153 -14.49 -5.41 -14.64
C PRO A 153 -15.08 -6.83 -14.73
N SER A 154 -15.28 -7.37 -15.93
CA SER A 154 -15.82 -8.73 -16.14
C SER A 154 -14.87 -9.87 -15.73
N LEU A 155 -13.56 -9.63 -15.71
CA LEU A 155 -12.57 -10.59 -15.23
C LEU A 155 -12.40 -10.52 -13.70
N GLN A 156 -12.66 -9.35 -13.10
CA GLN A 156 -12.63 -9.18 -11.64
C GLN A 156 -13.73 -9.98 -10.96
N GLN A 157 -14.96 -9.95 -11.50
CA GLN A 157 -16.05 -10.79 -11.01
C GLN A 157 -15.64 -12.27 -10.95
N LYS A 158 -15.04 -12.79 -12.03
CA LYS A 158 -14.57 -14.17 -12.10
C LYS A 158 -13.47 -14.47 -11.10
N ALA A 159 -12.53 -13.54 -10.92
CA ALA A 159 -11.45 -13.67 -9.95
C ALA A 159 -11.98 -13.69 -8.51
N VAL A 160 -12.90 -12.79 -8.15
CA VAL A 160 -13.55 -12.76 -6.84
C VAL A 160 -14.33 -14.06 -6.60
N LEU A 161 -15.13 -14.50 -7.56
CA LEU A 161 -15.88 -15.76 -7.46
C LEU A 161 -14.95 -16.96 -7.29
N ALA A 162 -13.84 -17.02 -8.02
CA ALA A 162 -12.85 -18.09 -7.89
C ALA A 162 -12.18 -18.07 -6.52
N GLY A 163 -11.79 -16.90 -6.01
CA GLY A 163 -11.22 -16.75 -4.67
C GLY A 163 -12.20 -17.19 -3.58
N THR A 164 -13.43 -16.68 -3.65
CA THR A 164 -14.53 -17.03 -2.73
C THR A 164 -14.82 -18.52 -2.72
N ALA A 165 -14.94 -19.15 -3.90
CA ALA A 165 -15.21 -20.58 -4.03
C ALA A 165 -14.07 -21.47 -3.48
N GLN A 166 -12.85 -20.93 -3.39
CA GLN A 166 -11.68 -21.61 -2.84
C GLN A 166 -11.36 -21.19 -1.41
N ASN A 167 -12.24 -20.41 -0.76
CA ASN A 167 -12.02 -19.83 0.58
C ASN A 167 -10.69 -19.04 0.69
N MET A 168 -10.26 -18.43 -0.42
CA MET A 168 -9.07 -17.60 -0.47
C MET A 168 -9.39 -16.19 -0.02
N GLN A 169 -8.47 -15.59 0.72
CA GLN A 169 -8.48 -14.14 0.92
C GLN A 169 -8.34 -13.46 -0.45
N VAL A 170 -9.21 -12.51 -0.76
CA VAL A 170 -9.14 -11.69 -1.97
C VAL A 170 -8.88 -10.26 -1.56
N VAL A 171 -7.86 -9.62 -2.14
CA VAL A 171 -7.58 -8.20 -1.89
C VAL A 171 -7.38 -7.46 -3.19
N ALA A 172 -7.75 -6.18 -3.18
CA ALA A 172 -7.47 -5.27 -4.27
C ALA A 172 -6.19 -4.47 -4.01
N ARG A 173 -5.39 -4.29 -5.06
CA ARG A 173 -4.20 -3.44 -5.03
C ARG A 173 -4.34 -2.32 -6.05
N SER A 174 -4.51 -1.09 -5.55
CA SER A 174 -4.40 0.13 -6.36
C SER A 174 -2.93 0.55 -6.49
N GLY A 175 -2.49 1.50 -5.65
CA GLY A 175 -1.10 1.97 -5.67
C GLY A 175 -0.13 1.10 -4.86
N GLY A 176 -0.63 0.28 -3.94
CA GLY A 176 0.23 -0.55 -3.08
C GLY A 176 1.02 0.23 -2.02
N HIS A 177 0.51 1.38 -1.56
CA HIS A 177 1.08 2.22 -0.49
C HIS A 177 0.57 1.86 0.92
N SER A 178 -0.03 0.69 1.11
CA SER A 178 -0.45 0.30 2.46
C SER A 178 0.80 0.05 3.31
N TYR A 179 0.95 0.77 4.42
CA TYR A 179 2.11 0.68 5.32
C TYR A 179 2.35 -0.72 5.91
N ILE A 180 1.30 -1.54 5.97
CA ILE A 180 1.36 -2.95 6.41
C ILE A 180 1.05 -3.94 5.27
N ALA A 181 1.19 -3.51 4.02
CA ALA A 181 0.97 -4.34 2.83
C ALA A 181 -0.43 -4.98 2.72
N ASN A 182 -1.50 -4.33 3.20
CA ASN A 182 -2.88 -4.85 3.09
C ASN A 182 -3.31 -5.11 1.64
N GLY A 183 -2.82 -4.31 0.67
CA GLY A 183 -3.07 -4.54 -0.75
C GLY A 183 -2.43 -5.83 -1.31
N LEU A 184 -1.56 -6.48 -0.53
CA LEU A 184 -0.99 -7.80 -0.81
C LEU A 184 -1.54 -8.89 0.13
N GLY A 185 -2.53 -8.55 0.96
CA GLY A 185 -3.19 -9.43 1.92
C GLY A 185 -2.70 -9.26 3.36
N GLY A 186 -1.60 -8.54 3.58
CA GLY A 186 -0.90 -8.48 4.88
C GLY A 186 -0.32 -9.84 5.33
N ASN A 187 -0.59 -10.92 4.59
CA ASN A 187 -0.23 -12.31 4.89
C ASN A 187 -0.08 -13.12 3.60
N ASN A 188 0.52 -14.30 3.72
CA ASN A 188 0.69 -15.25 2.61
C ASN A 188 -0.65 -15.80 2.11
N GLY A 189 -0.77 -16.01 0.81
CA GLY A 189 -1.84 -16.83 0.23
C GLY A 189 -3.07 -16.05 -0.26
N ALA A 190 -3.01 -14.72 -0.29
CA ALA A 190 -4.05 -13.89 -0.86
C ALA A 190 -4.07 -13.97 -2.40
N LEU A 191 -5.28 -13.96 -2.97
CA LEU A 191 -5.53 -13.63 -4.36
C LEU A 191 -5.54 -12.11 -4.50
N VAL A 192 -4.63 -11.56 -5.29
CA VAL A 192 -4.47 -10.11 -5.45
C VAL A 192 -4.99 -9.67 -6.81
N ILE A 193 -5.98 -8.81 -6.77
CA ILE A 193 -6.53 -8.16 -7.95
C ILE A 193 -5.83 -6.82 -8.12
N ASP A 194 -4.93 -6.75 -9.09
CA ASP A 194 -4.13 -5.55 -9.35
C ASP A 194 -4.91 -4.60 -10.27
N LEU A 195 -5.31 -3.46 -9.69
CA LEU A 195 -6.11 -2.44 -10.36
C LEU A 195 -5.25 -1.43 -11.12
N SER A 196 -3.91 -1.54 -11.12
CA SER A 196 -3.02 -0.53 -11.70
C SER A 196 -3.22 -0.27 -13.20
N LYS A 197 -3.94 -1.14 -13.92
CA LYS A 197 -4.31 -0.92 -15.33
C LYS A 197 -5.66 -0.21 -15.52
N MET A 198 -6.43 -0.01 -14.45
CA MET A 198 -7.67 0.78 -14.45
C MET A 198 -7.33 2.25 -14.23
N LYS A 199 -7.10 2.96 -15.32
CA LYS A 199 -6.58 4.33 -15.36
C LYS A 199 -7.54 5.35 -15.96
N ALA A 200 -8.75 4.98 -16.35
CA ALA A 200 -9.68 5.93 -16.97
C ALA A 200 -10.07 7.04 -15.98
N ILE A 201 -10.04 8.28 -16.49
CA ILE A 201 -10.50 9.49 -15.80
C ILE A 201 -11.41 10.26 -16.76
N THR A 202 -12.63 10.55 -16.35
CA THR A 202 -13.60 11.34 -17.14
C THR A 202 -14.08 12.53 -16.33
N VAL A 203 -13.68 13.74 -16.72
CA VAL A 203 -14.14 14.99 -16.11
C VAL A 203 -15.45 15.43 -16.77
N ARG A 204 -16.46 15.72 -15.96
CA ARG A 204 -17.81 16.11 -16.41
C ARG A 204 -18.11 17.55 -16.01
N SER A 205 -18.06 18.45 -16.97
CA SER A 205 -18.35 19.87 -16.77
C SER A 205 -19.82 20.14 -16.43
N SER A 206 -20.75 19.30 -16.90
CA SER A 206 -22.20 19.49 -16.72
C SER A 206 -22.65 19.49 -15.26
N ASN A 207 -21.92 18.77 -14.38
CA ASN A 207 -22.26 18.66 -12.95
C ASN A 207 -21.03 18.83 -12.04
N ASN A 208 -19.90 19.30 -12.57
CA ASN A 208 -18.65 19.49 -11.84
C ASN A 208 -18.13 18.21 -11.15
N THR A 209 -18.32 17.04 -11.76
CA THR A 209 -17.84 15.76 -11.22
C THR A 209 -16.69 15.19 -12.04
N ALA A 210 -16.02 14.17 -11.50
CA ALA A 210 -15.12 13.32 -12.26
C ALA A 210 -15.37 11.85 -11.91
N LEU A 211 -15.41 10.98 -12.91
CA LEU A 211 -15.36 9.52 -12.71
C LEU A 211 -13.91 9.07 -12.83
N ILE A 212 -13.40 8.42 -11.78
CA ILE A 212 -11.99 8.05 -11.65
C ILE A 212 -11.92 6.55 -11.36
N GLU A 213 -11.24 5.80 -12.21
CA GLU A 213 -10.88 4.41 -11.90
C GLU A 213 -9.85 4.34 -10.77
N THR A 214 -10.03 3.41 -9.84
CA THR A 214 -9.29 3.36 -8.56
C THR A 214 -7.83 2.91 -8.70
N GLY A 215 -7.41 2.48 -9.89
CA GLY A 215 -6.02 2.19 -10.22
C GLY A 215 -5.13 3.42 -10.43
N ASN A 216 -5.73 4.61 -10.56
CA ASN A 216 -5.00 5.86 -10.74
C ASN A 216 -4.13 6.24 -9.52
N ARG A 217 -3.01 6.90 -9.80
CA ARG A 217 -2.10 7.48 -8.79
C ARG A 217 -2.50 8.93 -8.54
N LEU A 218 -2.27 9.47 -7.34
CA LEU A 218 -2.72 10.82 -6.97
C LEU A 218 -2.13 11.90 -7.90
N GLY A 219 -0.87 11.78 -8.28
CA GLY A 219 -0.23 12.72 -9.20
C GLY A 219 -0.89 12.74 -10.59
N ASP A 220 -1.21 11.56 -11.14
CA ASP A 220 -1.92 11.45 -12.42
C ASP A 220 -3.34 12.04 -12.34
N VAL A 221 -4.04 11.80 -11.22
CA VAL A 221 -5.36 12.39 -10.96
C VAL A 221 -5.28 13.91 -10.89
N ALA A 222 -4.32 14.45 -10.14
CA ALA A 222 -4.12 15.89 -10.00
C ALA A 222 -3.88 16.56 -11.36
N LEU A 223 -3.00 15.97 -12.20
CA LEU A 223 -2.71 16.48 -13.54
C LEU A 223 -3.94 16.43 -14.45
N ALA A 224 -4.67 15.31 -14.48
CA ALA A 224 -5.84 15.14 -15.34
C ALA A 224 -6.99 16.09 -14.97
N LEU A 225 -7.25 16.27 -13.67
CA LEU A 225 -8.28 17.21 -13.19
C LEU A 225 -7.86 18.67 -13.45
N ASN A 226 -6.60 19.01 -13.17
CA ASN A 226 -6.11 20.37 -13.35
C ASN A 226 -6.10 20.80 -14.83
N ALA A 227 -5.87 19.87 -15.77
CA ALA A 227 -6.02 20.13 -17.20
C ALA A 227 -7.44 20.58 -17.61
N ALA A 228 -8.45 20.22 -16.81
CA ALA A 228 -9.83 20.67 -16.94
C ALA A 228 -10.19 21.83 -15.98
N GLY A 229 -9.20 22.45 -15.32
CA GLY A 229 -9.41 23.51 -14.34
C GLY A 229 -10.08 23.04 -13.04
N ARG A 230 -9.99 21.75 -12.71
CA ARG A 230 -10.63 21.12 -11.55
C ARG A 230 -9.62 20.55 -10.57
N ALA A 231 -10.04 20.36 -9.33
CA ALA A 231 -9.27 19.75 -8.24
C ALA A 231 -10.19 18.95 -7.30
N ILE A 232 -9.59 18.10 -6.46
CA ILE A 232 -10.23 17.42 -5.33
C ILE A 232 -9.27 17.45 -4.12
N PRO A 233 -9.75 17.30 -2.88
CA PRO A 233 -8.86 17.07 -1.75
C PRO A 233 -8.20 15.69 -1.85
N HIS A 234 -6.87 15.64 -1.76
CA HIS A 234 -6.07 14.42 -1.75
C HIS A 234 -4.69 14.68 -1.12
N GLY A 235 -3.96 13.62 -0.81
CA GLY A 235 -2.60 13.66 -0.26
C GLY A 235 -1.53 14.10 -1.24
N THR A 236 -0.31 14.28 -0.74
CA THR A 236 0.79 14.90 -1.50
C THR A 236 1.61 13.89 -2.32
N CYS A 237 1.78 12.67 -1.83
CA CYS A 237 2.61 11.65 -2.49
C CYS A 237 2.04 11.24 -3.85
N SER A 238 2.74 11.58 -4.94
CA SER A 238 2.30 11.35 -6.32
C SER A 238 1.91 9.90 -6.60
N TYR A 239 2.66 8.95 -6.03
CA TYR A 239 2.49 7.52 -6.26
C TYR A 239 1.37 6.89 -5.42
N VAL A 240 0.78 7.56 -4.42
CA VAL A 240 -0.32 6.96 -3.67
C VAL A 240 -1.48 6.62 -4.63
N GLY A 241 -2.09 5.44 -4.46
CA GLY A 241 -3.23 5.03 -5.29
C GLY A 241 -4.55 5.56 -4.74
N ILE A 242 -5.37 6.19 -5.59
CA ILE A 242 -6.62 6.85 -5.17
C ILE A 242 -7.63 5.88 -4.52
N GLY A 243 -7.64 4.61 -4.94
CA GLY A 243 -8.53 3.59 -4.36
C GLY A 243 -8.30 3.37 -2.87
N GLY A 244 -7.06 3.06 -2.47
CA GLY A 244 -6.72 2.88 -1.06
C GLY A 244 -6.83 4.20 -0.27
N HIS A 245 -6.33 5.29 -0.85
CA HIS A 245 -6.31 6.61 -0.21
C HIS A 245 -7.71 7.08 0.22
N SER A 246 -8.66 7.02 -0.72
CA SER A 246 -10.04 7.42 -0.47
C SER A 246 -10.85 6.37 0.29
N GLY A 247 -10.41 5.11 0.33
CA GLY A 247 -11.10 4.05 1.06
C GLY A 247 -11.08 4.19 2.58
N TYR A 248 -10.13 4.96 3.11
CA TYR A 248 -9.90 5.15 4.55
C TYR A 248 -9.92 6.61 5.02
N GLY A 249 -9.99 7.56 4.09
CA GLY A 249 -9.91 8.98 4.39
C GLY A 249 -9.54 9.75 3.14
N GLY A 250 -8.27 10.12 3.09
CA GLY A 250 -7.66 10.85 2.01
C GLY A 250 -7.43 12.29 2.44
N PHE A 251 -6.35 12.49 3.19
CA PHE A 251 -5.98 13.79 3.75
C PHE A 251 -4.91 14.46 2.90
N GLY A 252 -5.00 15.79 2.81
CA GLY A 252 -3.92 16.66 2.35
C GLY A 252 -4.21 18.13 2.67
N PHE A 253 -3.38 19.03 2.16
CA PHE A 253 -3.39 20.45 2.53
C PHE A 253 -4.69 21.21 2.18
N THR A 254 -5.48 20.70 1.23
CA THR A 254 -6.81 21.27 0.90
C THR A 254 -7.95 20.69 1.72
N SER A 255 -7.70 19.69 2.57
CA SER A 255 -8.76 18.96 3.27
C SER A 255 -9.52 19.82 4.29
N ARG A 256 -8.90 20.84 4.87
CA ARG A 256 -9.63 21.80 5.72
C ARG A 256 -10.65 22.64 4.96
N ALA A 257 -10.42 22.88 3.67
CA ALA A 257 -11.36 23.61 2.82
C ALA A 257 -12.45 22.71 2.24
N TRP A 258 -12.12 21.46 1.87
CA TRP A 258 -13.00 20.62 1.05
C TRP A 258 -13.38 19.27 1.67
N GLY A 259 -12.88 18.95 2.86
CA GLY A 259 -13.03 17.64 3.51
C GLY A 259 -11.96 16.64 3.05
N LEU A 260 -12.09 15.40 3.51
CA LEU A 260 -11.25 14.29 3.04
C LEU A 260 -11.65 13.87 1.62
N THR A 261 -10.79 13.12 0.92
CA THR A 261 -11.13 12.57 -0.41
C THR A 261 -12.44 11.77 -0.37
N LEU A 262 -12.68 11.01 0.71
CA LEU A 262 -13.93 10.24 0.87
C LEU A 262 -15.19 11.11 1.02
N ASP A 263 -15.05 12.37 1.45
CA ASP A 263 -16.19 13.26 1.70
C ASP A 263 -16.80 13.78 0.41
N VAL A 264 -15.98 13.81 -0.65
CA VAL A 264 -16.37 14.33 -1.95
C VAL A 264 -16.85 13.23 -2.90
N ILE A 265 -16.78 11.96 -2.49
CA ILE A 265 -17.33 10.84 -3.28
C ILE A 265 -18.87 10.93 -3.31
N LYS A 266 -19.43 10.86 -4.52
CA LYS A 266 -20.87 10.87 -4.80
C LYS A 266 -21.42 9.47 -5.10
N SER A 267 -20.62 8.63 -5.76
CA SER A 267 -20.96 7.24 -6.02
C SER A 267 -19.70 6.40 -6.23
N ALA A 268 -19.83 5.08 -6.12
CA ALA A 268 -18.74 4.13 -6.37
C ALA A 268 -19.27 2.86 -7.05
N THR A 269 -18.47 2.28 -7.95
CA THR A 269 -18.74 0.95 -8.52
C THR A 269 -17.97 -0.09 -7.73
N VAL A 270 -18.67 -1.08 -7.18
CA VAL A 270 -18.11 -2.09 -6.26
C VAL A 270 -18.39 -3.50 -6.76
N VAL A 271 -17.37 -4.36 -6.76
CA VAL A 271 -17.52 -5.81 -6.98
C VAL A 271 -17.59 -6.49 -5.61
N LEU A 272 -18.72 -7.12 -5.31
CA LEU A 272 -18.98 -7.80 -4.03
C LEU A 272 -18.43 -9.24 -4.03
N ALA A 273 -18.43 -9.88 -2.86
CA ALA A 273 -17.88 -11.23 -2.67
C ALA A 273 -18.61 -12.28 -3.54
N ASN A 274 -19.90 -12.09 -3.77
CA ASN A 274 -20.69 -12.92 -4.67
C ASN A 274 -20.48 -12.61 -6.18
N GLY A 275 -19.52 -11.76 -6.53
CA GLY A 275 -19.19 -11.36 -7.90
C GLY A 275 -20.14 -10.31 -8.52
N THR A 276 -21.21 -9.90 -7.82
CA THR A 276 -22.12 -8.86 -8.32
C THR A 276 -21.42 -7.52 -8.38
N ILE A 277 -21.64 -6.76 -9.47
CA ILE A 277 -21.23 -5.36 -9.56
C ILE A 277 -22.41 -4.48 -9.19
N VAL A 278 -22.21 -3.61 -8.22
CA VAL A 278 -23.22 -2.66 -7.73
C VAL A 278 -22.71 -1.24 -7.78
N THR A 279 -23.63 -0.29 -7.89
CA THR A 279 -23.37 1.13 -7.64
C THR A 279 -23.78 1.47 -6.22
N ALA A 280 -22.83 1.94 -5.41
CA ALA A 280 -23.09 2.46 -4.07
C ALA A 280 -23.14 4.01 -4.13
N SER A 281 -24.22 4.61 -3.63
CA SER A 281 -24.44 6.06 -3.60
C SER A 281 -25.35 6.45 -2.43
N SER A 282 -25.70 7.74 -2.30
CA SER A 282 -26.69 8.21 -1.33
C SER A 282 -28.11 7.71 -1.58
N THR A 283 -28.38 7.08 -2.73
CA THR A 283 -29.73 6.60 -3.12
C THR A 283 -29.77 5.12 -3.51
N ALA A 284 -28.62 4.43 -3.60
CA ALA A 284 -28.54 3.02 -3.94
C ALA A 284 -27.43 2.33 -3.10
N ASN A 285 -27.71 1.15 -2.53
CA ASN A 285 -26.79 0.43 -1.64
C ASN A 285 -26.19 1.37 -0.57
N THR A 286 -27.05 2.10 0.13
CA THR A 286 -26.69 3.27 0.96
C THR A 286 -25.88 2.89 2.20
N ASP A 287 -26.08 1.68 2.72
CA ASP A 287 -25.29 1.08 3.79
C ASP A 287 -23.87 0.75 3.32
N LEU A 288 -23.73 0.10 2.17
CA LEU A 288 -22.44 -0.12 1.53
C LEU A 288 -21.73 1.21 1.21
N PHE A 289 -22.46 2.20 0.69
CA PHE A 289 -21.91 3.52 0.37
C PHE A 289 -21.38 4.27 1.61
N TRP A 290 -22.05 4.08 2.75
CA TRP A 290 -21.57 4.58 4.03
C TRP A 290 -20.29 3.85 4.47
N ALA A 291 -20.28 2.51 4.39
CA ALA A 291 -19.17 1.67 4.83
C ALA A 291 -17.87 1.91 4.05
N ILE A 292 -17.95 2.00 2.71
CA ILE A 292 -16.76 2.16 1.87
C ILE A 292 -16.08 3.53 2.01
N ARG A 293 -16.76 4.52 2.59
CA ARG A 293 -16.20 5.84 2.89
C ARG A 293 -15.61 5.84 4.30
N GLY A 294 -14.56 5.04 4.51
CA GLY A 294 -13.82 4.95 5.77
C GLY A 294 -13.31 3.54 6.11
N ALA A 295 -13.89 2.50 5.53
CA ALA A 295 -13.53 1.10 5.79
C ALA A 295 -13.53 0.22 4.52
N SER A 296 -13.28 0.83 3.34
CA SER A 296 -13.53 0.24 2.01
C SER A 296 -13.13 -1.23 1.81
N PRO A 297 -11.89 -1.66 2.14
CA PRO A 297 -11.43 -2.97 1.68
C PRO A 297 -12.15 -4.17 2.30
N SER A 298 -12.89 -4.01 3.41
CA SER A 298 -13.67 -5.09 4.02
C SER A 298 -15.01 -5.37 3.31
N PHE A 299 -15.42 -4.56 2.32
CA PHE A 299 -16.79 -4.65 1.77
C PHE A 299 -16.84 -4.99 0.27
N GLY A 300 -15.70 -5.04 -0.40
CA GLY A 300 -15.62 -5.32 -1.83
C GLY A 300 -14.51 -4.56 -2.53
N ILE A 301 -14.40 -4.81 -3.84
CA ILE A 301 -13.41 -4.16 -4.69
C ILE A 301 -14.04 -2.94 -5.34
N VAL A 302 -13.66 -1.76 -4.86
CA VAL A 302 -14.06 -0.50 -5.50
C VAL A 302 -13.23 -0.29 -6.75
N THR A 303 -13.89 -0.24 -7.91
CA THR A 303 -13.24 -0.17 -9.24
C THR A 303 -13.23 1.24 -9.82
N SER A 304 -14.23 2.05 -9.47
CA SER A 304 -14.28 3.47 -9.81
C SER A 304 -15.05 4.27 -8.75
N ILE A 305 -14.71 5.54 -8.63
CA ILE A 305 -15.39 6.52 -7.79
C ILE A 305 -15.82 7.71 -8.64
N GLU A 306 -17.04 8.20 -8.44
CA GLU A 306 -17.46 9.51 -8.92
C GLU A 306 -17.28 10.52 -7.78
N VAL A 307 -16.52 11.58 -8.05
CA VAL A 307 -16.20 12.61 -7.06
C VAL A 307 -16.76 13.96 -7.47
N GLN A 308 -17.23 14.73 -6.50
CA GLN A 308 -17.39 16.17 -6.63
C GLN A 308 -16.03 16.82 -6.78
N THR A 309 -15.86 17.62 -7.82
CA THR A 309 -14.65 18.42 -8.01
C THR A 309 -14.89 19.88 -7.66
N PHE A 310 -13.82 20.59 -7.36
CA PHE A 310 -13.79 22.03 -7.09
C PHE A 310 -13.01 22.75 -8.19
N PRO A 311 -13.24 24.06 -8.42
CA PRO A 311 -12.35 24.84 -9.26
C PRO A 311 -10.92 24.74 -8.72
N ALA A 312 -9.95 24.44 -9.56
CA ALA A 312 -8.55 24.48 -9.16
C ALA A 312 -8.18 25.93 -8.78
N PRO A 313 -7.68 26.19 -7.55
CA PRO A 313 -7.27 27.53 -7.15
C PRO A 313 -6.30 28.17 -8.16
N ALA A 314 -6.68 29.33 -8.69
CA ALA A 314 -5.84 30.10 -9.60
C ALA A 314 -4.58 30.66 -8.91
N SER A 315 -4.66 30.84 -7.59
CA SER A 315 -3.57 31.21 -6.71
C SER A 315 -3.43 30.18 -5.60
N ALA A 316 -2.21 29.73 -5.35
CA ALA A 316 -1.83 28.96 -4.18
C ALA A 316 -0.41 29.36 -3.76
N ILE A 317 -0.15 29.42 -2.46
CA ILE A 317 1.18 29.77 -1.94
C ILE A 317 1.62 28.68 -0.99
N VAL A 318 2.76 28.05 -1.27
CA VAL A 318 3.42 27.15 -0.32
C VAL A 318 4.37 27.96 0.53
N PHE A 319 4.36 27.72 1.84
CA PHE A 319 5.31 28.31 2.78
C PHE A 319 6.05 27.21 3.54
N GLN A 320 7.32 27.48 3.85
CA GLN A 320 8.18 26.58 4.61
C GLN A 320 9.04 27.41 5.54
N TYR A 321 9.00 27.11 6.84
CA TYR A 321 9.87 27.68 7.85
C TYR A 321 10.63 26.54 8.52
N SER A 322 11.90 26.74 8.84
CA SER A 322 12.70 25.70 9.50
C SER A 322 13.59 26.28 10.59
N TRP A 323 13.80 25.48 11.63
CA TRP A 323 14.68 25.74 12.77
C TRP A 323 15.59 24.53 12.93
N ASP A 324 16.89 24.74 12.70
CA ASP A 324 17.90 23.67 12.70
C ASP A 324 18.18 23.08 14.09
N SER A 325 17.82 23.81 15.13
CA SER A 325 18.03 23.38 16.51
C SER A 325 17.05 24.11 17.43
N MET A 326 16.08 23.37 17.97
CA MET A 326 15.25 23.80 19.08
C MET A 326 15.52 22.93 20.29
N ASP A 327 15.68 23.56 21.46
CA ASP A 327 15.66 22.84 22.73
C ASP A 327 14.26 22.30 23.04
N ILE A 328 14.17 21.41 24.03
CA ILE A 328 12.91 20.76 24.42
C ILE A 328 11.81 21.77 24.75
N THR A 329 12.14 22.87 25.43
CA THR A 329 11.17 23.88 25.85
C THR A 329 10.58 24.61 24.64
N THR A 330 11.44 25.05 23.74
CA THR A 330 11.05 25.81 22.54
C THR A 330 10.27 24.93 21.57
N ALA A 331 10.71 23.69 21.35
CA ALA A 331 10.01 22.72 20.53
C ALA A 331 8.65 22.31 21.12
N SER A 332 8.55 22.18 22.46
CA SER A 332 7.26 21.95 23.14
C SER A 332 6.32 23.13 22.93
N ASN A 333 6.83 24.36 23.03
CA ASN A 333 6.04 25.56 22.77
C ASN A 333 5.54 25.60 21.32
N ALA A 334 6.30 25.12 20.33
CA ALA A 334 5.85 25.06 18.94
C ALA A 334 4.58 24.21 18.77
N ILE A 335 4.51 23.02 19.39
CA ILE A 335 3.29 22.21 19.35
C ILE A 335 2.15 22.90 20.11
N ALA A 336 2.41 23.41 21.32
CA ALA A 336 1.39 24.03 22.16
C ALA A 336 0.78 25.30 21.55
N SER A 337 1.60 26.16 20.97
CA SER A 337 1.14 27.38 20.30
C SER A 337 0.50 27.07 18.95
N PHE A 338 0.93 26.02 18.24
CA PHE A 338 0.25 25.57 17.02
C PHE A 338 -1.14 25.02 17.33
N GLN A 339 -1.29 24.28 18.43
CA GLN A 339 -2.57 23.80 18.93
C GLN A 339 -3.53 24.96 19.27
N THR A 340 -3.00 26.02 19.89
CA THR A 340 -3.75 27.25 20.20
C THR A 340 -4.15 28.00 18.92
N PHE A 341 -3.23 28.11 17.97
CA PHE A 341 -3.47 28.72 16.66
C PHE A 341 -4.52 27.95 15.84
N ALA A 342 -4.44 26.63 15.83
CA ALA A 342 -5.38 25.73 15.17
C ALA A 342 -6.81 25.82 15.73
N ALA A 343 -6.93 26.01 17.05
CA ALA A 343 -8.20 26.22 17.74
C ALA A 343 -8.78 27.64 17.55
N SER A 344 -7.97 28.57 17.04
CA SER A 344 -8.43 29.93 16.73
C SER A 344 -9.20 29.98 15.40
N ASN A 345 -9.69 31.17 15.02
CA ASN A 345 -10.49 31.37 13.82
C ASN A 345 -9.62 31.41 12.53
N ILE A 346 -8.80 30.39 12.29
CA ILE A 346 -7.98 30.28 11.09
C ILE A 346 -8.84 29.95 9.85
N PRO A 347 -8.59 30.57 8.68
CA PRO A 347 -9.40 30.34 7.49
C PRO A 347 -9.33 28.87 7.00
N PRO A 348 -10.39 28.33 6.38
CA PRO A 348 -10.39 26.96 5.86
C PRO A 348 -9.35 26.71 4.75
N GLU A 349 -8.95 27.76 4.02
CA GLU A 349 -7.95 27.72 2.93
C GLU A 349 -6.51 27.54 3.43
N PHE A 350 -6.30 27.57 4.74
CA PHE A 350 -5.01 27.33 5.37
C PHE A 350 -4.84 25.84 5.70
N GLY A 351 -3.81 25.19 5.16
CA GLY A 351 -3.36 23.86 5.56
C GLY A 351 -1.89 23.90 5.98
N ALA A 352 -1.52 23.18 7.03
CA ALA A 352 -0.14 23.15 7.52
C ALA A 352 0.16 21.92 8.37
N GLU A 353 1.44 21.65 8.56
CA GLU A 353 1.95 20.64 9.49
C GLU A 353 3.25 21.11 10.12
N LEU A 354 3.55 20.59 11.32
CA LEU A 354 4.89 20.65 11.88
C LEU A 354 5.62 19.35 11.59
N VAL A 355 6.87 19.44 11.16
CA VAL A 355 7.73 18.28 10.90
C VAL A 355 8.88 18.29 11.90
N PHE A 356 9.00 17.23 12.70
CA PHE A 356 10.10 17.05 13.65
C PHE A 356 11.04 15.95 13.16
N SER A 357 12.34 16.15 13.36
CA SER A 357 13.37 15.14 13.13
C SER A 357 14.52 15.32 14.12
N ALA A 358 15.51 14.42 14.05
CA ALA A 358 16.68 14.47 14.92
C ALA A 358 17.38 15.84 14.85
N GLY A 359 17.72 16.39 16.02
CA GLY A 359 18.49 17.62 16.13
C GLY A 359 20.00 17.36 16.06
N PRO A 360 20.81 18.43 16.03
CA PRO A 360 22.27 18.33 15.92
C PRO A 360 22.96 17.82 17.19
N SER A 361 22.24 17.78 18.32
CA SER A 361 22.76 17.29 19.60
C SER A 361 21.62 16.75 20.47
N LYS A 362 21.96 15.96 21.49
CA LYS A 362 21.01 15.48 22.49
C LYS A 362 20.24 16.65 23.12
N SER A 363 18.97 16.41 23.43
CA SER A 363 18.03 17.40 23.96
C SER A 363 17.67 18.53 22.99
N HIS A 364 17.98 18.36 21.70
CA HIS A 364 17.52 19.24 20.63
C HIS A 364 16.83 18.44 19.51
N VAL A 365 15.92 19.11 18.81
CA VAL A 365 15.25 18.60 17.59
C VAL A 365 15.36 19.63 16.46
N THR A 366 15.26 19.16 15.22
CA THR A 366 14.96 20.02 14.08
C THR A 366 13.45 20.17 13.96
N VAL A 367 12.98 21.37 13.63
CA VAL A 367 11.54 21.65 13.44
C VAL A 367 11.33 22.33 12.09
N GLY A 368 10.39 21.84 11.30
CA GLY A 368 9.84 22.46 10.11
C GLY A 368 8.39 22.87 10.32
N TRP A 369 7.95 23.96 9.70
CA TRP A 369 6.55 24.31 9.55
C TRP A 369 6.26 24.54 8.07
N THR A 370 5.56 23.58 7.48
CA THR A 370 5.25 23.55 6.05
C THR A 370 3.74 23.70 5.87
N GLY A 371 3.32 24.46 4.87
CA GLY A 371 1.91 24.59 4.57
C GLY A 371 1.60 25.18 3.22
N ALA A 372 0.31 25.22 2.92
CA ALA A 372 -0.23 25.86 1.73
C ALA A 372 -1.41 26.76 2.08
N TRP A 373 -1.50 27.84 1.31
CA TRP A 373 -2.55 28.84 1.39
C TRP A 373 -3.26 28.94 0.06
N TYR A 374 -4.57 28.72 0.07
CA TYR A 374 -5.42 28.70 -1.14
C TYR A 374 -6.39 29.89 -1.21
N GLY A 375 -6.28 30.85 -0.28
CA GLY A 375 -7.11 32.05 -0.23
C GLY A 375 -6.47 33.26 -0.91
N ASP A 376 -6.97 34.45 -0.58
CA ASP A 376 -6.40 35.71 -1.06
C ASP A 376 -4.94 35.85 -0.61
N ALA A 377 -4.02 35.97 -1.56
CA ALA A 377 -2.58 36.10 -1.31
C ALA A 377 -2.23 37.24 -0.35
N GLN A 378 -3.02 38.32 -0.31
CA GLN A 378 -2.78 39.46 0.57
C GLN A 378 -2.98 39.11 2.05
N LEU A 379 -3.77 38.08 2.35
CA LEU A 379 -4.08 37.63 3.70
C LEU A 379 -3.07 36.61 4.27
N LEU A 380 -2.11 36.14 3.48
CA LEU A 380 -1.15 35.13 3.93
C LEU A 380 -0.39 35.62 5.17
N ASN A 381 0.27 36.78 5.08
CA ASN A 381 1.14 37.26 6.16
C ASN A 381 0.36 37.50 7.46
N SER A 382 -0.85 38.06 7.38
CA SER A 382 -1.70 38.26 8.57
C SER A 382 -2.22 36.94 9.13
N THR A 383 -2.41 35.92 8.30
CA THR A 383 -2.80 34.57 8.73
C THR A 383 -1.66 33.85 9.44
N LEU A 384 -0.42 33.93 8.94
CA LEU A 384 0.74 33.24 9.54
C LEU A 384 1.29 33.94 10.79
N ALA A 385 1.21 35.28 10.85
CA ALA A 385 1.84 36.09 11.88
C ALA A 385 1.49 35.70 13.33
N PRO A 386 0.24 35.36 13.70
CA PRO A 386 -0.09 34.98 15.07
C PRO A 386 0.72 33.80 15.58
N TYR A 387 0.95 32.77 14.75
CA TYR A 387 1.76 31.61 15.13
C TYR A 387 3.25 31.93 15.12
N LEU A 388 3.76 32.56 14.04
CA LEU A 388 5.19 32.89 13.91
C LEU A 388 5.70 33.78 15.06
N LYS A 389 4.87 34.68 15.58
CA LYS A 389 5.23 35.54 16.74
C LYS A 389 5.46 34.76 18.04
N THR A 390 4.99 33.51 18.13
CA THR A 390 5.21 32.66 19.31
C THR A 390 6.51 31.88 19.26
N LEU A 391 7.24 31.94 18.13
CA LEU A 391 8.45 31.18 17.87
C LEU A 391 9.67 32.10 17.74
N PRO A 392 10.89 31.58 17.96
CA PRO A 392 12.11 32.31 17.60
C PRO A 392 12.18 32.52 16.09
N ALA A 393 13.07 33.42 15.65
CA ALA A 393 13.32 33.62 14.23
C ALA A 393 13.76 32.29 13.55
N PRO A 394 13.20 31.96 12.38
CA PRO A 394 13.53 30.73 11.65
C PRO A 394 14.96 30.79 11.11
N SER A 395 15.63 29.63 11.07
CA SER A 395 16.92 29.45 10.40
C SER A 395 16.80 29.70 8.90
N ARG A 396 15.70 29.21 8.28
CA ARG A 396 15.38 29.45 6.87
C ARG A 396 13.88 29.58 6.69
N SER A 397 13.48 30.38 5.71
CA SER A 397 12.08 30.50 5.26
C SER A 397 11.99 30.60 3.76
N THR A 398 11.04 29.89 3.16
CA THR A 398 10.72 29.93 1.73
C THR A 398 9.23 30.21 1.55
N ILE A 399 8.90 31.14 0.66
CA ILE A 399 7.53 31.39 0.19
C ILE A 399 7.52 31.14 -1.32
N SER A 400 6.64 30.26 -1.79
CA SER A 400 6.55 29.84 -3.19
C SER A 400 5.14 30.09 -3.72
N PRO A 401 4.88 31.30 -4.26
CA PRO A 401 3.63 31.61 -4.93
C PRO A 401 3.50 30.83 -6.26
N GLY A 402 2.27 30.44 -6.59
CA GLY A 402 1.93 29.76 -7.83
C GLY A 402 0.43 29.54 -7.94
N ASN A 403 0.04 28.46 -8.59
CA ASN A 403 -1.34 27.99 -8.63
C ASN A 403 -1.49 26.63 -7.92
N TYR A 404 -2.70 26.07 -7.93
CA TYR A 404 -2.98 24.77 -7.34
C TYR A 404 -1.97 23.68 -7.73
N ILE A 405 -1.76 23.43 -9.02
CA ILE A 405 -0.88 22.31 -9.43
C ILE A 405 0.59 22.56 -9.09
N ASN A 406 1.04 23.83 -9.07
CA ASN A 406 2.36 24.16 -8.56
C ASN A 406 2.47 23.80 -7.08
N SER A 407 1.47 24.12 -6.25
CA SER A 407 1.48 23.75 -4.84
C SER A 407 1.54 22.23 -4.64
N VAL A 408 0.76 21.46 -5.41
CA VAL A 408 0.78 19.99 -5.34
C VAL A 408 2.16 19.46 -5.72
N SER A 409 2.79 20.00 -6.76
CA SER A 409 4.13 19.60 -7.18
C SER A 409 5.21 19.93 -6.14
N VAL A 410 5.14 21.10 -5.51
CA VAL A 410 6.11 21.51 -4.48
C VAL A 410 5.95 20.63 -3.24
N LEU A 411 4.73 20.43 -2.76
CA LEU A 411 4.44 19.62 -1.57
C LEU A 411 4.69 18.13 -1.79
N ALA A 412 4.57 17.62 -3.02
CA ALA A 412 4.89 16.24 -3.33
C ALA A 412 6.40 15.94 -3.24
N GLY A 413 7.26 16.95 -3.41
CA GLY A 413 8.73 16.80 -3.42
C GLY A 413 9.27 15.96 -4.59
N GLN A 414 8.41 15.57 -5.55
CA GLN A 414 8.72 14.65 -6.63
C GLN A 414 7.80 14.90 -7.85
N PRO A 415 8.14 14.39 -9.04
CA PRO A 415 7.29 14.53 -10.21
C PRO A 415 5.86 14.02 -9.96
N LEU A 416 4.86 14.75 -10.46
CA LEU A 416 3.45 14.33 -10.39
C LEU A 416 3.13 13.22 -11.40
N ASN A 417 3.76 13.24 -12.57
CA ASN A 417 3.58 12.21 -13.57
C ASN A 417 4.31 10.93 -13.14
N THR A 418 3.55 9.90 -12.77
CA THR A 418 4.10 8.65 -12.24
C THR A 418 4.58 7.69 -13.33
N SER A 419 4.41 8.03 -14.61
CA SER A 419 4.93 7.25 -15.73
C SER A 419 6.38 7.60 -16.11
N THR A 420 6.90 8.73 -15.63
CA THR A 420 8.21 9.25 -16.04
C THR A 420 9.35 8.92 -15.08
N ALA A 421 9.04 8.40 -13.89
CA ALA A 421 10.02 7.98 -12.91
C ALA A 421 9.54 6.72 -12.18
N ALA A 422 10.48 5.94 -11.67
CA ALA A 422 10.17 4.89 -10.72
C ALA A 422 10.07 5.49 -9.31
N GLU A 423 9.24 4.87 -8.48
CA GLU A 423 9.21 5.18 -7.05
C GLU A 423 10.39 4.49 -6.34
N ASN A 424 11.01 5.20 -5.40
CA ASN A 424 12.04 4.61 -4.54
C ASN A 424 11.40 3.80 -3.41
N PRO A 425 11.89 2.58 -3.12
CA PRO A 425 11.41 1.82 -1.99
C PRO A 425 11.92 2.33 -0.66
N ASP A 426 11.14 2.07 0.39
CA ASP A 426 11.51 2.30 1.77
C ASP A 426 11.28 1.05 2.64
N THR A 427 11.96 1.01 3.77
CA THR A 427 11.82 -0.04 4.78
C THR A 427 11.65 0.64 6.11
N PHE A 428 10.41 0.65 6.59
CA PHE A 428 10.00 1.51 7.69
C PHE A 428 8.92 0.87 8.54
N TYR A 429 8.61 1.54 9.64
CA TYR A 429 7.45 1.28 10.47
C TYR A 429 6.79 2.60 10.86
N THR A 430 5.46 2.58 10.99
CA THR A 430 4.66 3.78 11.28
C THR A 430 3.69 3.56 12.41
N LYS A 431 3.34 4.66 13.06
CA LYS A 431 2.17 4.76 13.93
C LYS A 431 1.43 6.06 13.65
N SER A 432 0.21 6.16 14.13
CA SER A 432 -0.53 7.42 14.10
C SER A 432 -1.34 7.65 15.37
N ILE A 433 -1.48 8.93 15.74
CA ILE A 433 -2.35 9.38 16.84
C ILE A 433 -3.21 10.54 16.31
N MET A 434 -4.52 10.40 16.38
CA MET A 434 -5.46 11.47 16.08
C MET A 434 -5.92 12.13 17.39
N THR A 435 -5.59 13.41 17.58
CA THR A 435 -5.88 14.14 18.81
C THR A 435 -7.29 14.73 18.76
N PRO A 436 -8.09 14.64 19.83
CA PRO A 436 -9.45 15.18 19.83
C PRO A 436 -9.43 16.71 19.99
N SER A 437 -10.30 17.42 19.26
CA SER A 437 -10.33 18.88 19.23
C SER A 437 -10.88 19.46 20.52
N GLY A 438 -11.85 18.79 21.16
CA GLY A 438 -12.39 19.17 22.46
C GLY A 438 -11.47 18.89 23.65
N SER A 439 -10.42 18.09 23.47
CA SER A 439 -9.45 17.76 24.52
C SER A 439 -8.06 17.54 23.92
N PRO A 440 -7.41 18.60 23.42
CA PRO A 440 -6.16 18.47 22.69
C PRO A 440 -5.00 18.06 23.63
N MET A 441 -3.79 17.86 23.12
CA MET A 441 -2.67 17.35 23.93
C MET A 441 -2.37 18.25 25.13
N SER A 442 -2.18 17.64 26.31
CA SER A 442 -1.78 18.35 27.52
C SER A 442 -0.34 18.84 27.43
N THR A 443 0.02 19.87 28.21
CA THR A 443 1.41 20.31 28.33
C THR A 443 2.35 19.18 28.73
N ALA A 444 1.92 18.31 29.66
CA ALA A 444 2.69 17.15 30.09
C ALA A 444 2.96 16.18 28.92
N ALA A 445 1.93 15.87 28.12
CA ALA A 445 2.07 15.01 26.94
C ALA A 445 2.97 15.62 25.87
N ILE A 446 2.83 16.93 25.59
CA ILE A 446 3.68 17.65 24.63
C ILE A 446 5.14 17.63 25.08
N THR A 447 5.42 17.97 26.33
CA THR A 447 6.79 18.00 26.86
C THR A 447 7.40 16.59 26.90
N ALA A 448 6.65 15.57 27.30
CA ALA A 448 7.13 14.19 27.28
C ALA A 448 7.46 13.72 25.85
N PHE A 449 6.61 14.07 24.89
CA PHE A 449 6.80 13.72 23.49
C PHE A 449 8.04 14.36 22.88
N VAL A 450 8.20 15.66 23.04
CA VAL A 450 9.39 16.37 22.56
C VAL A 450 10.65 15.91 23.28
N THR A 451 10.58 15.66 24.59
CA THR A 451 11.71 15.11 25.37
C THR A 451 12.14 13.75 24.83
N TYR A 452 11.20 12.89 24.46
CA TYR A 452 11.49 11.58 23.89
C TYR A 452 12.16 11.70 22.51
N MET A 453 11.60 12.53 21.61
CA MET A 453 12.20 12.81 20.30
C MET A 453 13.63 13.37 20.43
N ALA A 454 13.84 14.33 21.33
CA ALA A 454 15.12 15.02 21.48
C ALA A 454 16.23 14.16 22.11
N ASN A 455 15.89 13.09 22.83
CA ASN A 455 16.87 12.26 23.55
C ASN A 455 16.97 10.85 22.95
N GLN A 456 15.86 10.11 22.90
CA GLN A 456 15.79 8.77 22.34
C GLN A 456 15.86 8.84 20.82
N GLY A 457 15.19 9.82 20.20
CA GLY A 457 15.29 10.03 18.76
C GLY A 457 16.70 10.43 18.32
N PHE A 458 17.42 11.24 19.11
CA PHE A 458 18.84 11.54 18.85
C PHE A 458 19.74 10.29 18.91
N SER A 459 19.35 9.29 19.73
CA SER A 459 20.14 8.06 19.94
C SER A 459 19.67 6.88 19.08
N SER A 460 18.67 7.08 18.22
CA SER A 460 18.09 6.01 17.40
C SER A 460 18.93 5.79 16.13
N ASP A 461 19.10 4.53 15.75
CA ASP A 461 19.75 4.14 14.49
C ASP A 461 18.80 4.23 13.27
N THR A 462 17.53 4.55 13.49
CA THR A 462 16.53 4.77 12.42
C THR A 462 16.58 6.19 11.87
N ALA A 463 16.35 6.36 10.57
CA ALA A 463 16.01 7.67 10.02
C ALA A 463 14.52 7.96 10.31
N TRP A 464 14.22 8.89 11.21
CA TRP A 464 12.85 9.16 11.65
C TRP A 464 12.40 10.59 11.42
N PHE A 465 11.10 10.74 11.27
CA PHE A 465 10.41 12.03 11.31
C PHE A 465 9.02 11.87 11.95
N VAL A 466 8.47 13.00 12.40
CA VAL A 466 7.10 13.09 12.89
C VAL A 466 6.43 14.25 12.19
N GLU A 467 5.23 14.03 11.68
CA GLU A 467 4.36 15.08 11.17
C GLU A 467 3.20 15.31 12.14
N VAL A 468 3.00 16.55 12.59
CA VAL A 468 1.81 17.01 13.33
C VAL A 468 0.94 17.76 12.33
N GLU A 469 0.05 17.02 11.67
CA GLU A 469 -0.76 17.47 10.54
C GLU A 469 -2.04 18.18 11.03
N LEU A 470 -2.30 19.39 10.55
CA LEU A 470 -3.53 20.12 10.85
C LEU A 470 -4.73 19.53 10.10
N TYR A 471 -5.53 18.72 10.80
CA TYR A 471 -6.79 18.20 10.30
C TYR A 471 -7.97 19.14 10.58
N GLY A 472 -8.01 19.67 11.80
CA GLY A 472 -9.23 20.23 12.36
C GLY A 472 -9.26 21.74 12.55
N GLY A 473 -10.02 22.15 13.56
CA GLY A 473 -10.28 23.54 13.94
C GLY A 473 -11.70 23.98 13.54
N SER A 474 -12.16 25.11 14.08
CA SER A 474 -13.55 25.56 13.98
C SER A 474 -14.07 25.70 12.55
N ASN A 475 -13.20 26.02 11.60
CA ASN A 475 -13.54 26.21 10.19
C ASN A 475 -13.18 25.01 9.30
N SER A 476 -12.75 23.88 9.86
CA SER A 476 -12.38 22.72 9.04
C SER A 476 -13.62 22.01 8.48
N ALA A 477 -13.64 21.84 7.16
CA ALA A 477 -14.62 21.02 6.47
C ALA A 477 -14.60 19.55 6.95
N ILE A 478 -13.47 19.04 7.47
CA ILE A 478 -13.40 17.70 8.05
C ILE A 478 -14.26 17.59 9.31
N ASN A 479 -14.17 18.58 10.22
CA ASN A 479 -14.95 18.60 11.46
C ASN A 479 -16.43 18.93 11.20
N ALA A 480 -16.73 19.68 10.12
CA ALA A 480 -18.11 20.03 9.75
C ALA A 480 -18.93 18.84 9.24
N VAL A 481 -18.28 17.77 8.79
CA VAL A 481 -18.97 16.55 8.35
C VAL A 481 -19.54 15.81 9.56
N PRO A 482 -20.86 15.52 9.60
CA PRO A 482 -21.48 14.81 10.73
C PRO A 482 -20.84 13.44 10.95
N LEU A 483 -20.67 13.05 12.21
CA LEU A 483 -20.02 11.80 12.62
C LEU A 483 -20.56 10.60 11.83
N ASP A 484 -21.87 10.40 11.78
CA ASP A 484 -22.48 9.21 11.19
C ASP A 484 -22.71 9.28 9.66
N SER A 485 -22.17 10.30 8.98
CA SER A 485 -22.34 10.47 7.53
C SER A 485 -21.50 9.51 6.68
N THR A 486 -20.39 9.00 7.23
CA THR A 486 -19.48 8.01 6.64
C THR A 486 -18.95 7.08 7.73
N ALA A 487 -18.22 6.02 7.34
CA ALA A 487 -17.55 5.11 8.28
C ALA A 487 -16.29 5.70 8.95
N PHE A 488 -15.84 6.88 8.52
CA PHE A 488 -14.72 7.56 9.13
C PHE A 488 -15.14 8.19 10.47
N ALA A 489 -14.77 7.53 11.57
CA ALA A 489 -15.27 7.85 12.91
C ALA A 489 -14.56 9.03 13.60
N LYS A 490 -13.46 9.57 13.04
CA LYS A 490 -12.58 10.53 13.72
C LYS A 490 -12.83 11.97 13.29
N ARG A 491 -14.10 12.37 13.25
CA ARG A 491 -14.53 13.74 12.86
C ARG A 491 -14.19 14.83 13.87
N ASP A 492 -13.94 14.49 15.13
CA ASP A 492 -13.48 15.45 16.17
C ASP A 492 -11.95 15.60 16.22
N THR A 493 -11.23 15.32 15.13
CA THR A 493 -9.75 15.41 15.15
C THR A 493 -9.29 16.87 15.04
N LEU A 494 -8.30 17.27 15.85
CA LEU A 494 -7.51 18.51 15.66
C LEU A 494 -6.24 18.25 14.86
N PHE A 495 -5.40 17.33 15.35
CA PHE A 495 -4.19 16.90 14.65
C PHE A 495 -4.22 15.40 14.38
N THR A 496 -3.69 15.01 13.22
CA THR A 496 -3.16 13.66 13.04
C THR A 496 -1.66 13.74 13.19
N ILE A 497 -1.11 12.93 14.07
CA ILE A 497 0.32 12.85 14.31
C ILE A 497 0.81 11.57 13.65
N GLN A 498 1.53 11.68 12.55
CA GLN A 498 2.20 10.56 11.90
C GLN A 498 3.57 10.38 12.54
N LEU A 499 3.82 9.18 13.06
CA LEU A 499 5.15 8.77 13.51
C LEU A 499 5.73 7.88 12.43
N TYR A 500 6.93 8.19 11.95
CA TYR A 500 7.58 7.44 10.89
C TYR A 500 9.06 7.19 11.21
N ALA A 501 9.51 5.94 11.06
CA ALA A 501 10.92 5.60 11.18
C ALA A 501 11.31 4.59 10.11
N SER A 502 12.27 4.95 9.26
CA SER A 502 12.92 4.10 8.28
C SER A 502 14.19 3.46 8.85
N SER A 503 14.55 2.30 8.31
CA SER A 503 15.95 1.86 8.30
C SER A 503 16.85 2.97 7.72
N SER A 504 18.06 3.12 8.24
CA SER A 504 18.97 4.21 7.87
C SER A 504 19.37 4.23 6.38
N ASN A 505 19.21 3.11 5.67
CA ASN A 505 19.48 2.95 4.25
C ASN A 505 18.23 2.61 3.42
N SER A 506 17.03 2.73 4.02
CA SER A 506 15.75 2.36 3.38
C SER A 506 15.63 0.90 2.91
N ALA A 507 16.51 0.01 3.38
CA ALA A 507 16.58 -1.39 2.96
C ALA A 507 16.27 -2.37 4.13
N PRO A 508 15.78 -3.59 3.83
CA PRO A 508 15.51 -4.59 4.84
C PRO A 508 16.79 -5.26 5.39
N PRO A 509 16.72 -5.85 6.59
CA PRO A 509 15.57 -5.88 7.50
C PRO A 509 15.38 -4.54 8.25
N TYR A 510 14.15 -4.27 8.67
CA TYR A 510 13.87 -3.16 9.58
C TYR A 510 14.56 -3.41 10.95
N PRO A 511 15.21 -2.42 11.56
CA PRO A 511 15.90 -2.58 12.84
C PRO A 511 14.93 -2.92 13.97
N ALA A 512 15.25 -3.95 14.77
CA ALA A 512 14.34 -4.50 15.76
C ALA A 512 14.04 -3.53 16.92
N ASP A 513 15.02 -2.74 17.32
CA ASP A 513 14.91 -1.66 18.30
C ASP A 513 14.05 -0.49 17.79
N GLY A 514 13.97 -0.29 16.46
CA GLY A 514 13.08 0.68 15.83
C GLY A 514 11.62 0.51 16.23
N PHE A 515 11.15 -0.72 16.41
CA PHE A 515 9.79 -0.96 16.91
C PHE A 515 9.58 -0.45 18.35
N THR A 516 10.55 -0.72 19.23
CA THR A 516 10.49 -0.26 20.63
C THR A 516 10.60 1.25 20.70
N PHE A 517 11.43 1.85 19.85
CA PHE A 517 11.55 3.29 19.70
C PHE A 517 10.20 3.93 19.33
N MET A 518 9.51 3.37 18.33
CA MET A 518 8.20 3.85 17.86
C MET A 518 7.09 3.64 18.90
N ASP A 519 7.07 2.49 19.60
CA ASP A 519 6.16 2.24 20.71
C ASP A 519 6.35 3.25 21.85
N GLY A 520 7.60 3.51 22.24
CA GLY A 520 7.92 4.51 23.26
C GLY A 520 7.57 5.94 22.83
N MET A 521 7.73 6.27 21.55
CA MET A 521 7.35 7.56 21.01
C MET A 521 5.84 7.79 21.12
N ALA A 522 5.01 6.84 20.68
CA ALA A 522 3.56 6.92 20.83
C ALA A 522 3.14 6.94 22.32
N ALA A 523 3.76 6.08 23.15
CA ALA A 523 3.47 5.99 24.57
C ALA A 523 3.82 7.28 25.33
N SER A 524 4.81 8.05 24.89
CA SER A 524 5.17 9.34 25.49
C SER A 524 4.02 10.35 25.43
N ILE A 525 3.15 10.25 24.41
CA ILE A 525 1.93 11.04 24.31
C ILE A 525 0.83 10.40 25.17
N VAL A 526 0.46 9.16 24.86
CA VAL A 526 -0.74 8.52 25.44
C VAL A 526 -0.64 8.34 26.96
N SER A 527 0.52 7.96 27.47
CA SER A 527 0.73 7.72 28.92
C SER A 527 0.78 9.01 29.74
N ASN A 528 0.96 10.16 29.07
CA ASN A 528 0.97 11.50 29.69
C ASN A 528 -0.30 12.30 29.37
N SER A 529 -1.28 11.65 28.74
CA SER A 529 -2.63 12.16 28.51
C SER A 529 -3.60 11.61 29.56
N PRO A 530 -4.79 12.23 29.73
CA PRO A 530 -5.83 11.68 30.61
C PRO A 530 -6.16 10.21 30.30
N ALA A 531 -6.50 9.41 31.31
CA ALA A 531 -6.78 7.98 31.12
C ALA A 531 -7.95 7.70 30.16
N ASN A 532 -8.88 8.64 30.03
CA ASN A 532 -10.02 8.60 29.11
C ASN A 532 -9.84 9.52 27.89
N TRP A 533 -8.59 9.86 27.54
CA TRP A 533 -8.31 10.70 26.38
C TRP A 533 -8.82 10.02 25.11
N ALA A 534 -9.80 10.65 24.45
CA ALA A 534 -10.53 10.07 23.33
C ALA A 534 -9.75 10.17 22.00
N TYR A 535 -8.48 9.77 22.01
CA TYR A 535 -7.65 9.77 20.80
C TYR A 535 -8.08 8.66 19.82
N GLY A 536 -7.67 8.81 18.58
CA GLY A 536 -7.84 7.81 17.52
C GLY A 536 -6.51 7.42 16.88
N ALA A 537 -6.61 6.57 15.87
CA ALA A 537 -5.54 6.30 14.92
C ALA A 537 -6.10 6.42 13.50
N TYR A 538 -5.24 6.66 12.52
CA TYR A 538 -5.65 6.89 11.14
C TYR A 538 -5.31 5.68 10.25
N LEU A 539 -6.32 5.09 9.59
CA LEU A 539 -6.14 3.83 8.86
C LEU A 539 -5.23 3.92 7.63
N ASN A 540 -5.13 5.09 7.00
CA ASN A 540 -4.14 5.28 5.92
C ASN A 540 -2.70 5.22 6.47
N TYR A 541 -2.50 5.40 7.77
CA TYR A 541 -1.24 5.19 8.51
C TYR A 541 -1.37 3.94 9.40
N ALA A 542 -1.76 2.83 8.77
CA ALA A 542 -2.02 1.55 9.41
C ALA A 542 -0.85 1.06 10.29
N ASP A 543 -1.19 0.52 11.46
CA ASP A 543 -0.27 -0.09 12.41
C ASP A 543 -0.80 -1.48 12.79
N ASP A 544 -0.09 -2.53 12.39
CA ASP A 544 -0.42 -3.93 12.65
C ASP A 544 -0.06 -4.41 14.06
N ARG A 545 0.65 -3.58 14.84
CA ARG A 545 0.95 -3.80 16.27
C ARG A 545 0.05 -2.97 17.17
N LEU A 546 -0.92 -2.24 16.62
CA LEU A 546 -1.79 -1.35 17.40
C LEU A 546 -2.72 -2.16 18.30
N THR A 547 -2.57 -1.99 19.61
CA THR A 547 -3.50 -2.53 20.59
C THR A 547 -4.84 -1.79 20.52
N ASN A 548 -5.97 -2.52 20.59
CA ASN A 548 -7.33 -1.97 20.46
C ASN A 548 -7.58 -1.27 19.11
N ALA A 549 -6.95 -1.74 18.03
CA ALA A 549 -7.06 -1.15 16.68
C ALA A 549 -8.49 -0.83 16.26
N SER A 550 -9.44 -1.77 16.38
CA SER A 550 -10.83 -1.55 15.93
C SER A 550 -11.52 -0.39 16.66
N ALA A 551 -11.23 -0.18 17.96
CA ALA A 551 -11.78 0.95 18.71
C ALA A 551 -11.10 2.28 18.30
N LEU A 552 -9.78 2.26 18.09
CA LEU A 552 -9.01 3.43 17.68
C LEU A 552 -9.27 3.84 16.23
N TYR A 553 -9.69 2.91 15.38
CA TYR A 553 -10.01 3.16 13.98
C TYR A 553 -11.49 3.44 13.75
N TYR A 554 -12.36 2.56 14.21
CA TYR A 554 -13.80 2.60 13.90
C TYR A 554 -14.66 3.12 15.06
N GLY A 555 -14.18 3.06 16.31
CA GLY A 555 -14.92 3.56 17.46
C GLY A 555 -16.34 3.00 17.56
N SER A 556 -17.33 3.87 17.71
CA SER A 556 -18.75 3.50 17.81
C SER A 556 -19.33 2.93 16.51
N HIS A 557 -18.66 3.09 15.37
CA HIS A 557 -19.12 2.62 14.07
C HIS A 557 -18.87 1.14 13.83
N LEU A 558 -18.03 0.47 14.64
CA LEU A 558 -17.64 -0.93 14.45
C LEU A 558 -18.83 -1.87 14.34
N ALA A 559 -19.80 -1.79 15.25
CA ALA A 559 -20.96 -2.67 15.24
C ALA A 559 -21.81 -2.54 13.97
N ARG A 560 -21.93 -1.31 13.44
CA ARG A 560 -22.64 -1.06 12.18
C ARG A 560 -21.85 -1.60 10.99
N LEU A 561 -20.53 -1.44 10.98
CA LEU A 561 -19.65 -1.99 9.96
C LEU A 561 -19.75 -3.51 9.89
N GLN A 562 -19.65 -4.20 11.03
CA GLN A 562 -19.78 -5.65 11.13
C GLN A 562 -21.16 -6.14 10.66
N SER A 563 -22.24 -5.41 10.98
CA SER A 563 -23.58 -5.75 10.49
C SER A 563 -23.72 -5.61 8.97
N ILE A 564 -22.95 -4.74 8.32
CA ILE A 564 -22.96 -4.55 6.86
C ILE A 564 -22.08 -5.61 6.20
N GLU A 565 -20.90 -5.85 6.76
CA GLU A 565 -19.91 -6.82 6.27
C GLU A 565 -20.51 -8.23 6.23
N ALA A 566 -21.18 -8.66 7.31
CA ALA A 566 -21.92 -9.93 7.35
C ALA A 566 -23.01 -10.10 6.26
N LYS A 567 -23.48 -9.01 5.63
CA LYS A 567 -24.45 -9.07 4.52
C LYS A 567 -23.78 -9.12 3.15
N VAL A 568 -22.70 -8.38 2.96
CA VAL A 568 -22.06 -8.20 1.64
C VAL A 568 -20.89 -9.14 1.40
N ASP A 569 -20.30 -9.67 2.47
CA ASP A 569 -19.21 -10.64 2.46
C ASP A 569 -19.36 -11.70 3.59
N PRO A 570 -20.42 -12.52 3.55
CA PRO A 570 -20.70 -13.50 4.61
C PRO A 570 -19.65 -14.63 4.73
N LEU A 571 -18.67 -14.67 3.82
CA LEU A 571 -17.60 -15.67 3.79
C LEU A 571 -16.23 -15.08 4.17
N ASP A 572 -16.19 -13.82 4.61
CA ASP A 572 -14.95 -13.14 5.02
C ASP A 572 -13.89 -13.20 3.90
N THR A 573 -14.34 -12.99 2.67
CA THR A 573 -13.55 -13.06 1.42
C THR A 573 -12.51 -11.96 1.38
N PHE A 574 -12.89 -10.73 1.77
CA PHE A 574 -12.08 -9.53 1.71
C PHE A 574 -11.37 -9.20 3.04
N ARG A 575 -11.21 -10.20 3.91
CA ARG A 575 -10.51 -10.06 5.19
C ARG A 575 -9.14 -9.43 5.05
N ILE A 576 -8.77 -8.56 5.98
CA ILE A 576 -7.42 -7.99 6.14
C ILE A 576 -7.08 -7.88 7.63
N PRO A 577 -5.80 -7.89 8.04
CA PRO A 577 -5.41 -7.97 9.46
C PRO A 577 -6.00 -6.92 10.40
N ILE A 578 -6.33 -5.73 9.88
CA ILE A 578 -6.90 -4.60 10.65
C ILE A 578 -8.27 -4.15 10.10
N GLY A 579 -8.96 -5.05 9.41
CA GLY A 579 -10.29 -4.81 8.85
C GLY A 579 -11.40 -4.78 9.90
N VAL A 580 -12.64 -4.67 9.41
CA VAL A 580 -13.89 -4.71 10.19
C VAL A 580 -14.11 -6.06 10.87
#